data_AF-A0AAU5U2D8-F1
#
_entry.id   AF-A0AAU5U2D8-F1
#
_cell.length_a   1.000
_cell.length_b   1.000
_cell.length_c   1.000
_cell.angle_alpha   90.00
_cell.angle_beta   90.00
_cell.angle_gamma   90.00
#
_symmetry.space_group_name_H-M   'P 1'
#
loop_
_entity.id
_entity.type
_entity.pdbx_description
1 polymer ?
#
loop_
_entity_poly.entity_id
_entity_poly.type
_entity_poly.pdbx_seq_one_letter_code
_entity_poly.pdbx_strand_id
1 'polypeptide(L)'
;MRKLAIGAAVTGALALSALAVPAAQAATPDLVFADVTVNNGKAITVGTTKEVQVPVTYTLTRPSDLTIDYENNAAGIMIYRGGLANSDNVIEGSFSPTCTTTSTTDTTVTESCSDTFSIDPEYDLFEAADATTWTVGGFYGQMNADDDDSDDHISLEYGYAAWGNKGSVQLKRAAKVTVNASPEPVKKGRTITVSGKLTRANWWTGSYSAYTSQKATLQFRAKGSDTYSTVKTVTSSTTGALKTTVTATKDGYYRYTFAGTTTTASAKATGDYIDVQ
;
A
#
# COMPACT_ATOMS: atom_id res chain seq x y z
N MET A 1 -52.75 -85.33 1.16
CA MET A 1 -52.46 -85.08 2.58
C MET A 1 -51.46 -83.94 2.69
N ARG A 2 -51.80 -82.93 3.49
CA ARG A 2 -50.94 -81.96 4.21
C ARG A 2 -50.08 -80.92 3.43
N LYS A 3 -50.52 -79.65 3.63
CA LYS A 3 -49.78 -78.46 4.17
C LYS A 3 -48.83 -77.71 3.20
N LEU A 4 -49.13 -76.45 2.82
CA LEU A 4 -48.73 -75.14 3.42
C LEU A 4 -47.21 -74.86 3.24
N ALA A 5 -46.66 -73.70 2.87
CA ALA A 5 -47.12 -72.29 2.79
C ALA A 5 -46.01 -71.42 2.13
N ILE A 6 -46.33 -70.14 1.79
CA ILE A 6 -45.48 -68.90 1.81
C ILE A 6 -44.25 -68.90 0.86
N GLY A 7 -43.98 -67.95 -0.04
CA GLY A 7 -44.29 -66.52 -0.13
C GLY A 7 -42.97 -65.73 -0.16
N ALA A 8 -42.68 -64.97 -1.22
CA ALA A 8 -41.81 -63.77 -1.22
C ALA A 8 -41.80 -63.11 -2.60
N ALA A 9 -42.35 -61.90 -2.70
CA ALA A 9 -42.13 -60.98 -3.81
C ALA A 9 -40.80 -60.26 -3.59
N VAL A 10 -39.95 -60.21 -4.61
CA VAL A 10 -38.72 -59.39 -4.60
C VAL A 10 -38.93 -58.23 -5.57
N THR A 11 -39.15 -57.05 -5.02
CA THR A 11 -39.01 -55.75 -5.70
C THR A 11 -37.54 -55.42 -5.84
N GLY A 12 -37.04 -55.32 -7.08
CA GLY A 12 -35.70 -54.83 -7.40
C GLY A 12 -35.68 -53.30 -7.39
N ALA A 13 -34.85 -52.71 -6.52
CA ALA A 13 -34.52 -51.30 -6.52
C ALA A 13 -33.27 -51.06 -7.38
N LEU A 14 -33.38 -50.24 -8.44
CA LEU A 14 -32.24 -49.69 -9.16
C LEU A 14 -31.65 -48.54 -8.33
N ALA A 15 -30.46 -48.74 -7.77
CA ALA A 15 -29.68 -47.69 -7.14
C ALA A 15 -28.91 -46.89 -8.22
N LEU A 16 -29.26 -45.60 -8.39
CA LEU A 16 -28.39 -44.64 -9.06
C LEU A 16 -27.22 -44.32 -8.13
N SER A 17 -26.04 -44.87 -8.41
CA SER A 17 -24.79 -44.41 -7.82
C SER A 17 -24.40 -43.08 -8.45
N ALA A 18 -24.73 -41.97 -7.79
CA ALA A 18 -24.14 -40.66 -8.06
C ALA A 18 -22.66 -40.71 -7.63
N LEU A 19 -21.77 -40.96 -8.59
CA LEU A 19 -20.34 -40.72 -8.43
C LEU A 19 -20.14 -39.20 -8.38
N ALA A 20 -20.11 -38.64 -7.17
CA ALA A 20 -19.51 -37.33 -6.95
C ALA A 20 -18.01 -37.49 -7.16
N VAL A 21 -17.54 -37.25 -8.38
CA VAL A 21 -16.11 -37.04 -8.63
C VAL A 21 -15.74 -35.76 -7.86
N PRO A 22 -14.81 -35.80 -6.89
CA PRO A 22 -14.31 -34.57 -6.30
C PRO A 22 -13.78 -33.72 -7.45
N ALA A 23 -14.20 -32.46 -7.57
CA ALA A 23 -13.49 -31.53 -8.42
C ALA A 23 -12.01 -31.63 -8.03
N ALA A 24 -11.15 -32.01 -8.97
CA ALA A 24 -9.71 -32.10 -8.74
C ALA A 24 -9.19 -30.66 -8.53
N GLN A 25 -9.31 -30.17 -7.31
CA GLN A 25 -8.61 -28.97 -6.90
C GLN A 25 -7.14 -29.37 -6.85
N ALA A 26 -6.33 -28.82 -7.76
CA ALA A 26 -4.88 -28.96 -7.69
C ALA A 26 -4.44 -28.55 -6.28
N ALA A 27 -3.66 -29.40 -5.62
CA ALA A 27 -3.19 -29.10 -4.28
C ALA A 27 -2.37 -27.81 -4.33
N THR A 28 -2.78 -26.81 -3.55
CA THR A 28 -2.02 -25.56 -3.41
C THR A 28 -0.63 -25.89 -2.83
N PRO A 29 0.47 -25.41 -3.42
CA PRO A 29 1.79 -25.65 -2.87
C PRO A 29 1.94 -25.04 -1.47
N ASP A 30 2.68 -25.71 -0.61
CA ASP A 30 2.95 -25.24 0.76
C ASP A 30 4.04 -24.17 0.75
N LEU A 31 3.63 -22.90 0.59
CA LEU A 31 4.54 -21.76 0.60
C LEU A 31 4.53 -21.05 1.96
N VAL A 32 5.72 -20.70 2.43
CA VAL A 32 5.91 -19.90 3.64
C VAL A 32 6.59 -18.58 3.28
N PHE A 33 5.90 -17.50 3.59
CA PHE A 33 6.42 -16.13 3.50
C PHE A 33 6.78 -15.64 4.90
N ALA A 34 8.02 -15.22 5.09
CA ALA A 34 8.56 -14.75 6.37
C ALA A 34 9.39 -13.47 6.20
N ASP A 35 9.70 -12.82 7.32
CA ASP A 35 10.58 -11.64 7.40
C ASP A 35 10.22 -10.50 6.43
N VAL A 36 8.92 -10.35 6.15
CA VAL A 36 8.43 -9.40 5.16
C VAL A 36 8.62 -7.97 5.65
N THR A 37 9.41 -7.20 4.91
CA THR A 37 9.64 -5.78 5.16
C THR A 37 9.20 -4.97 3.96
N VAL A 38 8.12 -4.21 4.14
CA VAL A 38 7.63 -3.26 3.13
C VAL A 38 8.21 -1.89 3.41
N ASN A 39 8.73 -1.22 2.38
CA ASN A 39 9.24 0.15 2.43
C ASN A 39 10.28 0.40 3.54
N ASN A 40 11.14 -0.58 3.82
CA ASN A 40 12.12 -0.50 4.93
C ASN A 40 11.46 -0.24 6.30
N GLY A 41 10.23 -0.72 6.50
CA GLY A 41 9.44 -0.51 7.73
C GLY A 41 8.84 0.89 7.88
N LYS A 42 8.89 1.72 6.82
CA LYS A 42 8.35 3.09 6.84
C LYS A 42 6.96 3.15 6.21
N ALA A 43 6.18 4.15 6.63
CA ALA A 43 4.93 4.46 5.95
C ALA A 43 5.16 4.85 4.48
N ILE A 44 4.32 4.34 3.59
CA ILE A 44 4.29 4.70 2.17
C ILE A 44 3.58 6.06 2.05
N THR A 45 4.15 6.98 1.28
CA THR A 45 3.55 8.30 1.05
C THR A 45 3.27 8.49 -0.44
N VAL A 46 2.00 8.64 -0.81
CA VAL A 46 1.59 8.73 -2.21
C VAL A 46 0.97 10.09 -2.51
N GLY A 47 1.42 10.70 -3.63
CA GLY A 47 0.88 11.93 -4.20
C GLY A 47 -0.36 11.66 -5.03
N THR A 48 -0.62 12.47 -6.06
CA THR A 48 -1.79 12.30 -6.94
C THR A 48 -1.45 11.99 -8.40
N THR A 49 -0.18 12.03 -8.81
CA THR A 49 0.20 11.91 -10.24
C THR A 49 1.49 11.14 -10.50
N LYS A 50 2.28 10.87 -9.47
CA LYS A 50 3.57 10.19 -9.63
C LYS A 50 3.44 8.82 -9.00
N GLU A 51 3.75 7.82 -9.81
CA GLU A 51 3.95 6.47 -9.34
C GLU A 51 5.03 6.43 -8.25
N VAL A 52 4.78 5.62 -7.23
CA VAL A 52 5.67 5.43 -6.10
C VAL A 52 6.17 3.99 -6.10
N GLN A 53 7.47 3.84 -6.31
CA GLN A 53 8.18 2.58 -6.21
C GLN A 53 8.50 2.28 -4.75
N VAL A 54 7.96 1.17 -4.23
CA VAL A 54 8.09 0.78 -2.83
C VAL A 54 8.86 -0.54 -2.72
N PRO A 55 10.09 -0.54 -2.17
CA PRO A 55 10.87 -1.76 -2.05
C PRO A 55 10.26 -2.72 -1.02
N VAL A 56 10.33 -4.01 -1.32
CA VAL A 56 9.88 -5.10 -0.47
C VAL A 56 11.00 -6.13 -0.37
N THR A 57 11.24 -6.65 0.83
CA THR A 57 12.14 -7.80 1.04
C THR A 57 11.41 -8.85 1.86
N TYR A 58 11.66 -10.13 1.57
CA TYR A 58 11.03 -11.24 2.27
C TYR A 58 11.85 -12.52 2.13
N THR A 59 11.57 -13.47 3.00
CA THR A 59 12.04 -14.85 2.90
C THR A 59 10.91 -15.72 2.33
N LEU A 60 11.17 -16.45 1.25
CA LEU A 60 10.26 -17.43 0.68
C LEU A 60 10.80 -18.83 0.95
N THR A 61 10.00 -19.71 1.54
CA THR A 61 10.28 -21.14 1.55
C THR A 61 9.23 -21.86 0.72
N ARG A 62 9.69 -22.69 -0.21
CA ARG A 62 8.86 -23.47 -1.12
C ARG A 62 9.28 -24.96 -1.12
N PRO A 63 8.41 -25.87 -1.56
CA PRO A 63 8.79 -27.25 -1.84
C PRO A 63 9.94 -27.32 -2.84
N SER A 64 10.85 -28.29 -2.68
CA SER A 64 12.02 -28.44 -3.55
C SER A 64 11.67 -28.86 -4.98
N ASP A 65 10.51 -29.47 -5.19
CA ASP A 65 9.97 -29.89 -6.49
C ASP A 65 9.14 -28.80 -7.19
N LEU A 66 8.78 -27.71 -6.50
CA LEU A 66 8.09 -26.58 -7.09
C LEU A 66 9.08 -25.62 -7.75
N THR A 67 8.94 -25.40 -9.06
CA THR A 67 9.67 -24.36 -9.79
C THR A 67 8.78 -23.14 -10.00
N ILE A 68 9.27 -21.97 -9.58
CA ILE A 68 8.61 -20.68 -9.81
C ILE A 68 9.34 -19.97 -10.93
N ASP A 69 8.73 -19.93 -12.11
CA ASP A 69 9.35 -19.45 -13.35
C ASP A 69 8.97 -18.00 -13.70
N TYR A 70 7.93 -17.44 -13.07
CA TYR A 70 7.38 -16.13 -13.40
C TYR A 70 6.89 -16.00 -14.85
N GLU A 71 6.63 -17.13 -15.51
CA GLU A 71 6.03 -17.23 -16.83
C GLU A 71 4.61 -17.79 -16.73
N ASN A 72 4.48 -18.98 -16.15
CA ASN A 72 3.20 -19.66 -15.94
C ASN A 72 2.78 -19.67 -14.47
N ASN A 73 3.70 -19.33 -13.55
CA ASN A 73 3.35 -19.18 -12.15
C ASN A 73 4.21 -18.12 -11.47
N ALA A 74 3.68 -17.49 -10.42
CA ALA A 74 4.35 -16.45 -9.67
C ALA A 74 4.06 -16.56 -8.19
N ALA A 75 5.07 -16.32 -7.35
CA ALA A 75 4.90 -16.08 -5.92
C ALA A 75 5.51 -14.74 -5.54
N GLY A 76 4.81 -14.01 -4.68
CA GLY A 76 5.25 -12.69 -4.25
C GLY A 76 4.54 -12.21 -2.99
N ILE A 77 4.79 -10.96 -2.66
CA ILE A 77 4.12 -10.25 -1.56
C ILE A 77 3.04 -9.35 -2.16
N MET A 78 1.94 -9.19 -1.44
CA MET A 78 0.91 -8.20 -1.71
C MET A 78 0.58 -7.42 -0.44
N ILE A 79 -0.07 -6.27 -0.61
CA ILE A 79 -0.74 -5.56 0.46
C ILE A 79 -2.22 -5.44 0.14
N TYR A 80 -3.08 -5.60 1.14
CA TYR A 80 -4.53 -5.55 0.94
C TYR A 80 -5.24 -4.80 2.08
N ARG A 81 -6.44 -4.31 1.77
CA ARG A 81 -7.40 -3.77 2.75
C ARG A 81 -8.59 -4.70 2.91
N GLY A 82 -9.22 -4.65 4.07
CA GLY A 82 -10.36 -5.51 4.38
C GLY A 82 -9.92 -6.94 4.72
N GLY A 83 -10.73 -7.92 4.34
CA GLY A 83 -10.44 -9.34 4.59
C GLY A 83 -9.74 -9.98 3.40
N LEU A 84 -8.90 -10.99 3.65
CA LEU A 84 -8.21 -11.70 2.56
C LEU A 84 -9.19 -12.35 1.56
N ALA A 85 -10.33 -12.85 2.07
CA ALA A 85 -11.38 -13.45 1.23
C ALA A 85 -12.26 -12.42 0.49
N ASN A 86 -12.31 -11.17 0.98
CA ASN A 86 -13.11 -10.08 0.42
C ASN A 86 -12.32 -8.80 0.61
N SER A 87 -11.29 -8.62 -0.21
CA SER A 87 -10.40 -7.46 -0.10
C SER A 87 -11.07 -6.24 -0.71
N ASP A 88 -11.02 -5.11 0.00
CA ASP A 88 -11.55 -3.84 -0.51
C ASP A 88 -10.64 -3.27 -1.61
N ASN A 89 -9.33 -3.53 -1.48
CA ASN A 89 -8.31 -3.13 -2.42
C ASN A 89 -7.05 -4.00 -2.22
N VAL A 90 -6.29 -4.22 -3.28
CA VAL A 90 -5.07 -5.05 -3.30
C VAL A 90 -4.03 -4.38 -4.19
N ILE A 91 -2.77 -4.39 -3.74
CA ILE A 91 -1.61 -4.01 -4.54
C ILE A 91 -0.63 -5.17 -4.44
N GLU A 92 -0.27 -5.74 -5.59
CA GLU A 92 0.67 -6.85 -5.69
C GLU A 92 2.06 -6.37 -6.09
N GLY A 93 3.06 -7.16 -5.71
CA GLY A 93 4.46 -6.95 -6.08
C GLY A 93 4.68 -7.05 -7.58
N SER A 94 5.89 -6.72 -8.03
CA SER A 94 6.22 -6.97 -9.42
C SER A 94 6.24 -8.49 -9.66
N PHE A 95 5.75 -8.95 -10.81
CA PHE A 95 5.83 -10.35 -11.20
C PHE A 95 7.26 -10.77 -11.62
N SER A 96 8.30 -10.11 -11.08
CA SER A 96 9.71 -10.34 -11.38
C SER A 96 10.63 -10.06 -10.17
N PRO A 97 10.41 -10.70 -9.01
CA PRO A 97 11.27 -10.50 -7.85
C PRO A 97 12.66 -11.12 -8.08
N THR A 98 13.68 -10.53 -7.46
CA THR A 98 15.03 -11.11 -7.43
C THR A 98 15.19 -11.94 -6.17
N CYS A 99 15.27 -13.26 -6.33
CA CYS A 99 15.44 -14.24 -5.26
C CYS A 99 16.81 -14.92 -5.30
N THR A 100 17.44 -15.10 -4.14
CA THR A 100 18.70 -15.84 -3.98
C THR A 100 18.50 -16.99 -3.02
N THR A 101 18.83 -18.21 -3.43
CA THR A 101 18.79 -19.38 -2.56
C THR A 101 19.76 -19.22 -1.39
N THR A 102 19.23 -19.38 -0.18
CA THR A 102 19.99 -19.29 1.07
C THR A 102 20.18 -20.67 1.72
N SER A 103 19.25 -21.59 1.49
CA SER A 103 19.29 -22.95 2.02
C SER A 103 18.48 -23.90 1.14
N THR A 104 18.90 -25.17 1.12
CA THR A 104 18.21 -26.25 0.43
C THR A 104 18.24 -27.49 1.31
N THR A 105 17.10 -28.15 1.43
CA THR A 105 16.95 -29.48 2.02
C THR A 105 16.40 -30.43 0.94
N ASP A 106 16.26 -31.72 1.26
CA ASP A 106 15.65 -32.69 0.36
C ASP A 106 14.21 -32.31 -0.03
N THR A 107 13.51 -31.55 0.83
CA THR A 107 12.07 -31.25 0.67
C THR A 107 11.74 -29.78 0.44
N THR A 108 12.67 -28.86 0.70
CA THR A 108 12.41 -27.42 0.65
C THR A 108 13.58 -26.61 0.13
N VAL A 109 13.27 -25.47 -0.47
CA VAL A 109 14.23 -24.43 -0.86
C VAL A 109 13.81 -23.13 -0.17
N THR A 110 14.76 -22.48 0.51
CA THR A 110 14.54 -21.19 1.16
C THR A 110 15.35 -20.10 0.45
N GLU A 111 14.67 -19.02 0.08
CA GLU A 111 15.18 -17.95 -0.76
C GLU A 111 15.00 -16.61 -0.04
N SER A 112 16.01 -15.75 -0.16
CA SER A 112 15.88 -14.34 0.20
C SER A 112 15.51 -13.57 -1.05
N CYS A 113 14.37 -12.89 -1.03
CA CYS A 113 13.77 -12.23 -2.17
C CYS A 113 13.66 -10.71 -1.96
N SER A 114 13.83 -9.99 -3.07
CA SER A 114 13.60 -8.55 -3.15
C SER A 114 12.68 -8.23 -4.32
N ASP A 115 11.73 -7.34 -4.09
CA ASP A 115 10.67 -6.97 -5.03
C ASP A 115 10.31 -5.48 -4.84
N THR A 116 9.47 -4.94 -5.71
CA THR A 116 9.01 -3.55 -5.64
C THR A 116 7.53 -3.47 -5.97
N PHE A 117 6.73 -2.83 -5.11
CA PHE A 117 5.38 -2.40 -5.48
C PHE A 117 5.46 -1.14 -6.33
N SER A 118 4.74 -1.15 -7.45
CA SER A 118 4.48 0.04 -8.25
C SER A 118 3.12 0.59 -7.87
N ILE A 119 3.06 1.74 -7.19
CA ILE A 119 1.79 2.34 -6.77
C ILE A 119 1.52 3.59 -7.59
N ASP A 120 0.64 3.47 -8.57
CA ASP A 120 0.09 4.58 -9.31
C ASP A 120 -1.15 5.13 -8.59
N PRO A 121 -1.13 6.37 -8.07
CA PRO A 121 -2.29 6.95 -7.41
C PRO A 121 -3.54 7.08 -8.27
N GLU A 122 -3.43 7.03 -9.60
CA GLU A 122 -4.58 7.11 -10.51
C GLU A 122 -5.28 5.76 -10.70
N TYR A 123 -4.53 4.66 -10.63
CA TYR A 123 -5.04 3.31 -10.88
C TYR A 123 -5.22 2.46 -9.63
N ASP A 124 -4.40 2.66 -8.60
CA ASP A 124 -4.39 1.77 -7.43
C ASP A 124 -5.13 2.35 -6.22
N LEU A 125 -5.34 3.68 -6.19
CA LEU A 125 -5.88 4.39 -5.04
C LEU A 125 -7.16 5.13 -5.42
N PHE A 126 -8.30 4.64 -4.94
CA PHE A 126 -9.60 5.13 -5.38
C PHE A 126 -10.20 6.13 -4.39
N GLU A 127 -9.94 5.97 -3.08
CA GLU A 127 -10.75 6.65 -2.06
C GLU A 127 -9.97 7.21 -0.86
N ALA A 128 -10.70 7.82 0.07
CA ALA A 128 -10.13 8.28 1.34
C ALA A 128 -9.71 7.14 2.26
N ALA A 129 -10.39 6.00 2.19
CA ALA A 129 -10.12 4.86 3.04
C ALA A 129 -8.79 4.16 2.71
N ASP A 130 -8.25 4.31 1.49
CA ASP A 130 -6.93 3.79 1.12
C ASP A 130 -5.80 4.39 1.97
N ALA A 131 -6.01 5.59 2.55
CA ALA A 131 -5.03 6.23 3.42
C ALA A 131 -5.12 5.66 4.84
N THR A 132 -4.73 4.40 5.01
CA THR A 132 -4.87 3.63 6.24
C THR A 132 -3.69 2.66 6.44
N THR A 133 -3.79 1.78 7.43
CA THR A 133 -2.91 0.63 7.58
C THR A 133 -3.42 -0.52 6.73
N TRP A 134 -2.58 -1.00 5.80
CA TRP A 134 -2.82 -2.16 4.94
C TRP A 134 -2.18 -3.40 5.57
N THR A 135 -2.79 -4.56 5.35
CA THR A 135 -2.24 -5.84 5.78
C THR A 135 -1.35 -6.42 4.70
N VAL A 136 -0.23 -7.00 5.10
CA VAL A 136 0.70 -7.67 4.19
C VAL A 136 0.31 -9.14 4.07
N GLY A 137 0.32 -9.67 2.84
CA GLY A 137 0.11 -11.08 2.54
C GLY A 137 1.16 -11.61 1.56
N GLY A 138 1.28 -12.93 1.49
CA GLY A 138 1.94 -13.60 0.37
C GLY A 138 0.89 -14.14 -0.60
N PHE A 139 1.25 -14.30 -1.87
CA PHE A 139 0.39 -14.91 -2.88
C PHE A 139 1.17 -15.93 -3.72
N TYR A 140 0.42 -16.84 -4.32
CA TYR A 140 0.85 -17.73 -5.38
C TYR A 140 -0.23 -17.75 -6.45
N GLY A 141 0.15 -17.38 -7.67
CA GLY A 141 -0.68 -17.49 -8.86
C GLY A 141 -0.08 -18.52 -9.81
N GLN A 142 -0.93 -19.30 -10.46
CA GLN A 142 -0.55 -20.16 -11.58
C GLN A 142 -1.55 -20.00 -12.70
N MET A 143 -1.08 -20.06 -13.93
CA MET A 143 -1.86 -19.91 -15.14
C MET A 143 -1.46 -21.02 -16.10
N ASN A 144 -2.46 -21.77 -16.57
CA ASN A 144 -2.30 -22.71 -17.68
C ASN A 144 -3.17 -22.19 -18.82
N ALA A 145 -2.53 -21.82 -19.92
CA ALA A 145 -3.21 -21.36 -21.12
C ALA A 145 -2.98 -22.37 -22.25
N ASP A 146 -4.05 -22.71 -22.95
CA ASP A 146 -4.03 -23.36 -24.24
C ASP A 146 -4.60 -22.36 -25.26
N ASP A 147 -3.69 -21.68 -25.95
CA ASP A 147 -4.01 -20.68 -26.96
C ASP A 147 -4.03 -21.27 -28.39
N ASP A 148 -3.84 -22.59 -28.54
CA ASP A 148 -3.89 -23.27 -29.83
C ASP A 148 -5.34 -23.53 -30.23
N ASP A 149 -5.84 -22.79 -31.22
CA ASP A 149 -7.19 -22.96 -31.75
C ASP A 149 -7.29 -24.02 -32.86
N SER A 150 -6.26 -24.84 -33.06
CA SER A 150 -6.23 -25.88 -34.11
C SER A 150 -7.36 -26.92 -34.00
N ASP A 151 -7.97 -27.06 -32.82
CA ASP A 151 -9.14 -27.90 -32.57
C ASP A 151 -10.43 -27.10 -32.29
N ASP A 152 -10.46 -25.81 -32.66
CA ASP A 152 -11.51 -24.83 -32.36
C ASP A 152 -11.79 -24.64 -30.84
N HIS A 153 -10.83 -24.98 -29.97
CA HIS A 153 -10.93 -24.82 -28.53
C HIS A 153 -9.70 -24.12 -27.96
N ILE A 154 -9.93 -23.13 -27.08
CA ILE A 154 -8.87 -22.50 -26.28
C ILE A 154 -9.28 -22.56 -24.81
N SER A 155 -8.30 -22.60 -23.91
CA SER A 155 -8.57 -22.63 -22.47
C SER A 155 -7.62 -21.75 -21.67
N LEU A 156 -8.15 -21.20 -20.57
CA LEU A 156 -7.38 -20.44 -19.60
C LEU A 156 -7.81 -20.87 -18.21
N GLU A 157 -6.91 -21.53 -17.48
CA GLU A 157 -7.10 -21.91 -16.10
C GLU A 157 -6.20 -21.06 -15.21
N TYR A 158 -6.80 -20.47 -14.17
CA TYR A 158 -6.08 -19.67 -13.18
C TYR A 158 -6.28 -20.24 -11.78
N GLY A 159 -5.17 -20.52 -11.09
CA GLY A 159 -5.14 -20.89 -9.68
C GLY A 159 -4.54 -19.75 -8.87
N TYR A 160 -5.18 -19.41 -7.74
CA TYR A 160 -4.67 -18.40 -6.83
C TYR A 160 -4.78 -18.86 -5.38
N ALA A 161 -3.71 -18.67 -4.63
CA ALA A 161 -3.67 -18.87 -3.20
C ALA A 161 -3.01 -17.67 -2.53
N ALA A 162 -3.49 -17.35 -1.33
CA ALA A 162 -2.95 -16.23 -0.57
C ALA A 162 -2.86 -16.55 0.92
N TRP A 163 -1.83 -15.99 1.55
CA TRP A 163 -1.54 -16.14 2.97
C TRP A 163 -1.47 -14.77 3.63
N GLY A 164 -2.52 -14.42 4.39
CA GLY A 164 -2.60 -13.14 5.08
C GLY A 164 -1.69 -13.04 6.32
N ASN A 165 -1.82 -11.90 7.01
CA ASN A 165 -1.19 -11.61 8.30
C ASN A 165 0.34 -11.80 8.32
N LYS A 166 1.03 -11.25 7.31
CA LYS A 166 2.49 -11.25 7.20
C LYS A 166 3.13 -9.93 7.67
N GLY A 167 2.33 -9.08 8.30
CA GLY A 167 2.71 -7.75 8.76
C GLY A 167 1.70 -6.71 8.35
N SER A 168 2.08 -5.44 8.47
CA SER A 168 1.26 -4.31 8.04
C SER A 168 2.14 -3.15 7.59
N VAL A 169 1.59 -2.31 6.72
CA VAL A 169 2.24 -1.07 6.28
C VAL A 169 1.22 0.06 6.26
N GLN A 170 1.63 1.25 6.71
CA GLN A 170 0.77 2.42 6.66
C GLN A 170 0.93 3.14 5.32
N LEU A 171 -0.17 3.36 4.62
CA LEU A 171 -0.22 4.15 3.39
C LEU A 171 -0.81 5.52 3.71
N LYS A 172 -0.10 6.59 3.33
CA LYS A 172 -0.44 7.98 3.67
C LYS A 172 -0.59 8.83 2.42
N ARG A 173 -1.54 9.76 2.49
CA ARG A 173 -1.65 10.87 1.54
C ARG A 173 -0.48 11.83 1.72
N ALA A 174 0.19 12.21 0.64
CA ALA A 174 1.19 13.26 0.67
C ALA A 174 0.54 14.61 1.06
N ALA A 175 1.18 15.38 1.95
CA ALA A 175 0.81 16.76 2.23
C ALA A 175 1.73 17.75 1.50
N LYS A 176 1.21 18.94 1.24
CA LYS A 176 1.98 20.10 0.78
C LYS A 176 1.68 21.29 1.69
N VAL A 177 2.71 22.00 2.10
CA VAL A 177 2.58 23.23 2.89
C VAL A 177 3.43 24.33 2.27
N THR A 178 2.85 25.53 2.14
CA THR A 178 3.52 26.72 1.61
C THR A 178 3.70 27.78 2.68
N VAL A 179 4.55 28.76 2.41
CA VAL A 179 4.77 29.93 3.27
C VAL A 179 5.02 31.16 2.38
N ASN A 180 4.60 32.32 2.87
CA ASN A 180 4.88 33.64 2.31
C ASN A 180 4.78 34.67 3.44
N ALA A 181 5.87 35.35 3.76
CA ALA A 181 6.02 36.35 4.80
C ALA A 181 6.10 37.74 4.16
N SER A 182 5.34 38.71 4.69
CA SER A 182 5.27 40.06 4.11
C SER A 182 4.84 41.11 5.16
N PRO A 183 5.13 42.40 4.98
CA PRO A 183 5.88 43.00 3.87
C PRO A 183 7.37 42.67 3.92
N GLU A 184 8.02 42.76 2.76
CA GLU A 184 9.47 42.70 2.61
C GLU A 184 9.90 43.81 1.63
N PRO A 185 10.93 44.62 1.97
CA PRO A 185 11.63 44.66 3.25
C PRO A 185 10.74 45.21 4.38
N VAL A 186 11.14 44.98 5.64
CA VAL A 186 10.39 45.44 6.83
C VAL A 186 11.31 46.10 7.84
N LYS A 187 10.87 47.21 8.45
CA LYS A 187 11.62 47.84 9.54
C LYS A 187 11.66 46.94 10.77
N LYS A 188 12.80 46.89 11.45
CA LYS A 188 12.99 46.16 12.71
C LYS A 188 11.93 46.54 13.75
N GLY A 189 11.39 45.53 14.42
CA GLY A 189 10.34 45.68 15.43
C GLY A 189 8.93 45.83 14.85
N ARG A 190 8.76 45.86 13.51
CA ARG A 190 7.44 45.88 12.89
C ARG A 190 6.88 44.48 12.71
N THR A 191 5.56 44.43 12.62
CA THR A 191 4.81 43.20 12.40
C THR A 191 4.84 42.81 10.93
N ILE A 192 5.14 41.54 10.68
CA ILE A 192 4.91 40.87 9.39
C ILE A 192 3.74 39.90 9.52
N THR A 193 3.07 39.67 8.41
CA THR A 193 2.11 38.59 8.22
C THR A 193 2.81 37.43 7.54
N VAL A 194 2.77 36.26 8.16
CA VAL A 194 3.16 35.01 7.53
C VAL A 194 1.89 34.26 7.14
N SER A 195 1.77 33.99 5.85
CA SER A 195 0.66 33.29 5.22
C SER A 195 1.15 31.97 4.61
N GLY A 196 0.24 31.04 4.38
CA GLY A 196 0.56 29.75 3.79
C GLY A 196 -0.71 28.95 3.49
N LYS A 197 -0.54 27.76 2.94
CA LYS A 197 -1.64 26.84 2.68
C LYS A 197 -1.20 25.41 2.94
N LEU A 198 -1.99 24.67 3.70
CA LEU A 198 -1.85 23.23 3.92
C LEU A 198 -2.86 22.48 3.06
N THR A 199 -2.36 21.57 2.24
CA THR A 199 -3.15 20.71 1.37
C THR A 199 -2.68 19.26 1.47
N ARG A 200 -3.51 18.30 1.09
CA ARG A 200 -3.15 16.89 1.00
C ARG A 200 -3.68 16.27 -0.29
N ALA A 201 -3.06 15.17 -0.71
CA ALA A 201 -3.49 14.38 -1.85
C ALA A 201 -4.95 13.94 -1.69
N ASN A 202 -5.70 14.06 -2.79
CA ASN A 202 -7.03 13.51 -2.94
C ASN A 202 -7.04 12.67 -4.22
N TRP A 203 -6.95 11.34 -4.04
CA TRP A 203 -6.85 10.39 -5.14
C TRP A 203 -8.12 10.37 -6.00
N TRP A 204 -9.31 10.41 -5.37
CA TRP A 204 -10.59 10.55 -6.07
C TRP A 204 -10.66 11.72 -7.06
N THR A 205 -10.04 12.86 -6.73
CA THR A 205 -10.06 14.06 -7.61
C THR A 205 -8.74 14.28 -8.35
N GLY A 206 -7.78 13.35 -8.27
CA GLY A 206 -6.43 13.48 -8.85
C GLY A 206 -5.66 14.74 -8.43
N SER A 207 -6.03 15.39 -7.31
CA SER A 207 -5.56 16.75 -6.99
C SER A 207 -5.35 16.99 -5.49
N TYR A 208 -4.65 18.08 -5.15
CA TYR A 208 -4.42 18.46 -3.75
C TYR A 208 -5.56 19.29 -3.21
N SER A 209 -6.26 18.76 -2.22
CA SER A 209 -7.39 19.42 -1.54
C SER A 209 -6.95 20.11 -0.25
N ALA A 210 -7.69 21.15 0.16
CA ALA A 210 -7.49 21.84 1.42
C ALA A 210 -7.50 20.86 2.60
N TYR A 211 -6.53 20.96 3.51
CA TYR A 211 -6.52 20.13 4.72
C TYR A 211 -6.92 20.99 5.92
N THR A 212 -8.21 20.93 6.27
CA THR A 212 -8.83 21.76 7.31
C THR A 212 -8.49 21.32 8.73
N SER A 213 -8.49 22.29 9.65
CA SER A 213 -8.44 22.08 11.10
C SER A 213 -7.20 21.33 11.58
N GLN A 214 -6.08 21.46 10.87
CA GLN A 214 -4.81 20.82 11.21
C GLN A 214 -3.83 21.82 11.80
N LYS A 215 -3.05 21.37 12.79
CA LYS A 215 -1.98 22.16 13.39
C LYS A 215 -0.76 22.22 12.45
N ALA A 216 -0.30 23.42 12.17
CA ALA A 216 0.97 23.68 11.49
C ALA A 216 1.85 24.61 12.35
N THR A 217 3.14 24.35 12.38
CA THR A 217 4.10 25.10 13.18
C THR A 217 4.88 26.06 12.30
N LEU A 218 4.80 27.35 12.61
CA LEU A 218 5.68 28.38 12.05
C LEU A 218 7.04 28.31 12.75
N GLN A 219 8.09 28.18 11.95
CA GLN A 219 9.47 28.18 12.40
C GLN A 219 10.24 29.35 11.77
N PHE A 220 11.28 29.80 12.45
CA PHE A 220 12.20 30.83 11.97
C PHE A 220 13.64 30.35 12.08
N ARG A 221 14.46 30.71 11.09
CA ARG A 221 15.91 30.49 11.07
C ARG A 221 16.60 31.79 10.70
N ALA A 222 17.50 32.28 11.55
CA ALA A 222 18.25 33.51 11.26
C ALA A 222 19.13 33.34 10.01
N LYS A 223 19.39 34.44 9.29
CA LYS A 223 20.39 34.47 8.19
C LYS A 223 21.75 33.98 8.70
N GLY A 224 22.38 33.09 7.93
CA GLY A 224 23.66 32.47 8.31
C GLY A 224 23.56 31.33 9.34
N SER A 225 22.34 30.97 9.78
CA SER A 225 22.11 29.78 10.62
C SER A 225 21.48 28.65 9.80
N ASP A 226 21.69 27.41 10.23
CA ASP A 226 21.02 26.21 9.72
C ASP A 226 19.91 25.69 10.66
N THR A 227 19.74 26.32 11.81
CA THR A 227 18.82 25.85 12.85
C THR A 227 17.51 26.62 12.82
N TYR A 228 16.40 25.90 12.64
CA TYR A 228 15.05 26.44 12.79
C TYR A 228 14.57 26.35 14.24
N SER A 229 14.02 27.44 14.77
CA SER A 229 13.32 27.48 16.05
C SER A 229 11.82 27.69 15.84
N THR A 230 11.01 27.05 16.68
CA THR A 230 9.56 27.24 16.66
C THR A 230 9.19 28.64 17.13
N VAL A 231 8.33 29.32 16.36
CA VAL A 231 7.83 30.67 16.69
C VAL A 231 6.38 30.60 17.15
N LYS A 232 5.54 29.86 16.44
CA LYS A 232 4.09 29.78 16.72
C LYS A 232 3.49 28.52 16.13
N THR A 233 2.37 28.07 16.66
CA THR A 233 1.51 27.05 16.03
C THR A 233 0.19 27.68 15.64
N VAL A 234 -0.27 27.39 14.42
CA VAL A 234 -1.55 27.85 13.86
C VAL A 234 -2.39 26.66 13.43
N THR A 235 -3.69 26.86 13.29
CA THR A 235 -4.61 25.84 12.78
C THR A 235 -5.07 26.25 11.38
N SER A 236 -5.08 25.32 10.42
CA SER A 236 -5.56 25.59 9.06
C SER A 236 -7.06 25.87 9.04
N SER A 237 -7.47 26.83 8.21
CA SER A 237 -8.88 27.12 7.96
C SER A 237 -9.58 26.01 7.15
N THR A 238 -10.87 26.17 6.91
CA THR A 238 -11.67 25.33 6.01
C THR A 238 -11.11 25.26 4.58
N THR A 239 -10.41 26.31 4.14
CA THR A 239 -9.73 26.37 2.83
C THR A 239 -8.26 25.93 2.89
N GLY A 240 -7.82 25.42 4.04
CA GLY A 240 -6.44 25.01 4.28
C GLY A 240 -5.49 26.18 4.51
N ALA A 241 -5.99 27.42 4.60
CA ALA A 241 -5.15 28.59 4.75
C ALA A 241 -4.50 28.64 6.15
N LEU A 242 -3.23 29.02 6.18
CA LEU A 242 -2.44 29.31 7.37
C LEU A 242 -2.17 30.81 7.39
N LYS A 243 -2.38 31.46 8.53
CA LYS A 243 -2.08 32.89 8.68
C LYS A 243 -1.75 33.21 10.12
N THR A 244 -0.68 33.96 10.33
CA THR A 244 -0.38 34.61 11.61
C THR A 244 0.46 35.85 11.41
N THR A 245 0.56 36.66 12.45
CA THR A 245 1.53 37.74 12.56
C THR A 245 2.65 37.39 13.52
N VAL A 246 3.84 37.95 13.27
CA VAL A 246 5.03 37.91 14.12
C VAL A 246 5.79 39.24 14.01
N THR A 247 6.65 39.54 14.99
CA THR A 247 7.51 40.73 14.95
C THR A 247 8.84 40.40 14.27
N ALA A 248 9.19 41.15 13.22
CA ALA A 248 10.47 41.02 12.54
C ALA A 248 11.58 41.65 13.38
N THR A 249 12.58 40.87 13.79
CA THR A 249 13.67 41.34 14.67
C THR A 249 15.05 41.24 14.05
N LYS A 250 15.22 40.38 13.04
CA LYS A 250 16.47 40.13 12.32
C LYS A 250 16.17 39.44 10.99
N ASP A 251 17.09 39.53 10.05
CA ASP A 251 17.05 38.78 8.79
C ASP A 251 16.95 37.27 9.02
N GLY A 252 16.19 36.60 8.17
CA GLY A 252 16.12 35.15 8.18
C GLY A 252 14.97 34.58 7.38
N TYR A 253 14.67 33.31 7.62
CA TYR A 253 13.73 32.52 6.86
C TYR A 253 12.60 32.02 7.74
N TYR A 254 11.36 32.25 7.32
CA TYR A 254 10.17 31.67 7.92
C TYR A 254 9.71 30.45 7.13
N ARG A 255 9.28 29.39 7.82
CA ARG A 255 8.62 28.25 7.17
C ARG A 255 7.50 27.68 8.02
N TYR A 256 6.47 27.15 7.36
CA TYR A 256 5.52 26.27 8.02
C TYR A 256 5.96 24.81 7.93
N THR A 257 5.73 24.07 9.01
CA THR A 257 5.86 22.61 9.05
C THR A 257 4.54 21.99 9.51
N PHE A 258 4.23 20.83 8.95
CA PHE A 258 3.09 20.00 9.32
C PHE A 258 3.63 18.63 9.74
N ALA A 259 3.27 18.19 10.95
CA ALA A 259 3.82 16.96 11.54
C ALA A 259 3.27 15.67 10.91
N GLY A 260 2.19 15.75 10.13
CA GLY A 260 1.49 14.58 9.63
C GLY A 260 0.38 14.11 10.58
N THR A 261 -0.37 13.12 10.12
CA THR A 261 -1.34 12.33 10.88
C THR A 261 -1.11 10.84 10.60
N THR A 262 -1.98 9.98 11.10
CA THR A 262 -2.01 8.56 10.72
C THR A 262 -2.25 8.35 9.23
N THR A 263 -3.06 9.21 8.59
CA THR A 263 -3.49 9.06 7.19
C THR A 263 -2.82 10.05 6.22
N THR A 264 -2.00 10.99 6.73
CA THR A 264 -1.37 12.02 5.91
C THR A 264 0.07 12.23 6.34
N ALA A 265 1.01 12.23 5.40
CA ALA A 265 2.43 12.40 5.67
C ALA A 265 2.75 13.82 6.18
N SER A 266 3.90 13.95 6.85
CA SER A 266 4.44 15.26 7.24
C SER A 266 4.86 16.08 6.02
N ALA A 267 4.86 17.42 6.14
CA ALA A 267 5.31 18.32 5.09
C ALA A 267 6.05 19.52 5.67
N LYS A 268 6.98 20.09 4.91
CA LYS A 268 7.74 21.28 5.29
C LYS A 268 7.81 22.22 4.10
N ALA A 269 7.52 23.50 4.31
CA ALA A 269 7.68 24.52 3.29
C ALA A 269 9.16 24.85 3.11
N THR A 270 9.55 25.21 1.89
CA THR A 270 10.80 25.96 1.67
C THR A 270 10.72 27.27 2.46
N GLY A 271 11.80 27.67 3.11
CA GLY A 271 11.83 28.89 3.90
C GLY A 271 11.74 30.12 3.02
N ASP A 272 10.94 31.10 3.45
CA ASP A 272 10.77 32.39 2.81
C ASP A 272 11.54 33.47 3.57
N TYR A 273 12.37 34.22 2.85
CA TYR A 273 13.31 35.17 3.43
C TYR A 273 12.58 36.47 3.82
N ILE A 274 13.08 37.13 4.87
CA ILE A 274 12.66 38.48 5.24
C ILE A 274 13.91 39.31 5.48
N ASP A 275 14.04 40.39 4.70
CA ASP A 275 14.98 41.49 4.91
C ASP A 275 14.49 42.47 5.99
N VAL A 276 15.26 42.62 7.08
CA VAL A 276 14.94 43.50 8.20
C VAL A 276 15.87 44.71 8.24
N GLN A 277 15.29 45.91 8.11
CA GLN A 277 16.00 47.19 8.05
C GLN A 277 15.96 47.98 9.36
#